data_AF-A0A3M2DAV8-F1
#
_entry.id   AF-A0A3M2DAV8-F1
#
_cell.length_a   1.000
_cell.length_b   1.000
_cell.length_c   1.000
_cell.angle_alpha   90.00
_cell.angle_beta   90.00
_cell.angle_gamma   90.00
#
_symmetry.space_group_name_H-M   'P 1'
#
loop_
_entity.id
_entity.type
_entity.pdbx_description
1 polymer ?
#
loop_
_entity_poly.entity_id
_entity_poly.type
_entity_poly.pdbx_seq_one_letter_code
_entity_poly.pdbx_strand_id
1 'polypeptide(L)'
;MVKKRRQQGILTGMPFMANIAPRTFIDDLGRKLYVAEPPKRIVSLAPSVTEILFAIGLNEEIVGVTEFCDYPPAAQDKPKVGYARPNLEALVALEPDLVIAPQSFLRTDLLAKLEQLKIPTVILNPKSLEDILAHIRLIGRIVGRQAEALQVTEAMRGRMRTLSSRLAGLQRPRVLYVLNSQPLITVGPGSFIQQLIELAGGDNIAADAHAPYPRINME
;
A
#
# COMPACT_ATOMS: atom_id res chain seq x y z
N MET A 1 -5.59 -39.04 -62.79
CA MET A 1 -4.49 -39.17 -61.80
C MET A 1 -4.06 -37.80 -61.35
N VAL A 2 -3.96 -37.63 -60.03
CA VAL A 2 -3.77 -36.40 -59.27
C VAL A 2 -2.33 -35.87 -59.38
N LYS A 3 -2.16 -34.54 -59.47
CA LYS A 3 -1.10 -33.80 -58.73
C LYS A 3 -1.37 -32.29 -58.72
N LYS A 4 -2.11 -31.83 -57.70
CA LYS A 4 -2.17 -30.42 -57.27
C LYS A 4 -0.76 -30.02 -56.79
N ARG A 5 -0.12 -29.07 -57.47
CA ARG A 5 1.09 -28.39 -56.96
C ARG A 5 0.67 -27.41 -55.86
N ARG A 6 1.04 -27.71 -54.61
CA ARG A 6 0.89 -26.82 -53.46
C ARG A 6 1.82 -25.62 -53.62
N GLN A 7 1.25 -24.42 -53.60
CA GLN A 7 2.00 -23.19 -53.36
C GLN A 7 2.58 -23.26 -51.94
N GLN A 8 3.91 -23.23 -51.82
CA GLN A 8 4.58 -22.98 -50.55
C GLN A 8 4.66 -21.45 -50.39
N GLY A 9 3.72 -20.89 -49.64
CA GLY A 9 3.86 -19.55 -49.10
C GLY A 9 4.91 -19.58 -48.00
N ILE A 10 5.99 -18.82 -48.17
CA ILE A 10 6.98 -18.56 -47.13
C ILE A 10 6.30 -17.67 -46.10
N LEU A 11 5.87 -18.25 -44.97
CA LEU A 11 5.45 -17.48 -43.80
C LEU A 11 6.70 -16.83 -43.20
N THR A 12 6.91 -15.54 -43.51
CA THR A 12 7.82 -14.67 -42.76
C THR A 12 7.20 -14.36 -41.40
N GLY A 13 7.32 -15.30 -40.46
CA GLY A 13 6.99 -15.07 -39.05
C GLY A 13 8.08 -14.21 -38.41
N MET A 14 8.00 -12.88 -38.56
CA MET A 14 8.70 -11.99 -37.64
C MET A 14 7.98 -12.09 -36.28
N PRO A 15 8.69 -12.43 -35.18
CA PRO A 15 8.07 -12.42 -33.87
C PRO A 15 7.62 -10.99 -33.57
N PHE A 16 6.34 -10.84 -33.21
CA PHE A 16 5.79 -9.59 -32.73
C PHE A 16 6.48 -9.26 -31.40
N MET A 17 7.59 -8.53 -31.45
CA MET A 17 8.18 -7.95 -30.25
C MET A 17 7.21 -6.88 -29.76
N ALA A 18 6.32 -7.26 -28.85
CA ALA A 18 5.56 -6.30 -28.09
C ALA A 18 6.56 -5.40 -27.36
N ASN A 19 6.67 -4.15 -27.79
CA ASN A 19 7.40 -3.12 -27.06
C ASN A 19 6.68 -2.90 -25.72
N ILE A 20 7.07 -3.66 -24.69
CA ILE A 20 6.63 -3.42 -23.33
C ILE A 20 7.44 -2.22 -22.83
N ALA A 21 6.90 -1.02 -23.03
CA ALA A 21 7.46 0.18 -22.43
C ALA A 21 7.30 0.08 -20.90
N PRO A 22 8.36 0.25 -20.11
CA PRO A 22 8.28 0.14 -18.67
C PRO A 22 7.36 1.21 -18.10
N ARG A 23 6.39 0.79 -17.28
CA ARG A 23 5.49 1.72 -16.58
C ARG A 23 6.28 2.38 -15.46
N THR A 24 6.27 3.71 -15.43
CA THR A 24 6.97 4.50 -14.40
C THR A 24 5.98 5.00 -13.36
N PHE A 25 6.32 4.80 -12.09
CA PHE A 25 5.55 5.28 -10.94
C PHE A 25 6.46 6.13 -10.04
N ILE A 26 5.85 6.97 -9.21
CA ILE A 26 6.54 7.79 -8.22
C ILE A 26 5.99 7.42 -6.86
N ASP A 27 6.87 7.15 -5.91
CA ASP A 27 6.51 6.88 -4.52
C ASP A 27 6.54 8.15 -3.67
N ASP A 28 6.19 8.06 -2.39
CA ASP A 28 6.10 9.23 -1.51
C ASP A 28 7.46 9.84 -1.13
N LEU A 29 8.57 9.19 -1.50
CA LEU A 29 9.92 9.73 -1.40
C LEU A 29 10.38 10.43 -2.70
N GLY A 30 9.49 10.52 -3.70
CA GLY A 30 9.80 11.09 -5.01
C GLY A 30 10.65 10.18 -5.89
N ARG A 31 10.82 8.91 -5.50
CA ARG A 31 11.66 7.95 -6.23
C ARG A 31 10.88 7.34 -7.39
N LYS A 32 11.56 7.13 -8.50
CA LYS A 32 10.98 6.49 -9.68
C LYS A 32 11.04 4.97 -9.55
N LEU A 33 9.89 4.33 -9.64
CA LEU A 33 9.76 2.89 -9.74
C LEU A 33 9.47 2.51 -11.19
N TYR A 34 10.24 1.58 -11.74
CA TYR A 34 10.05 1.05 -13.07
C TYR A 34 9.51 -0.37 -12.98
N VAL A 35 8.35 -0.59 -13.58
CA VAL A 35 7.66 -1.89 -13.56
C VAL A 35 7.25 -2.22 -14.99
N ALA A 36 7.92 -3.21 -15.59
CA ALA A 36 7.62 -3.65 -16.95
C ALA A 36 6.24 -4.32 -17.02
N GLU A 37 6.00 -5.29 -16.13
CA GLU A 37 4.78 -6.08 -16.04
C GLU A 37 4.20 -6.04 -14.62
N PRO A 38 2.88 -6.28 -14.44
CA PRO A 38 2.30 -6.42 -13.11
C PRO A 38 3.05 -7.46 -12.23
N PRO A 39 3.56 -7.06 -11.05
CA PRO A 39 4.31 -7.94 -10.16
C PRO A 39 3.52 -9.18 -9.75
N LYS A 40 4.21 -10.31 -9.62
CA LYS A 40 3.66 -11.64 -9.31
C LYS A 40 4.13 -12.18 -7.96
N ARG A 41 5.14 -11.57 -7.36
CA ARG A 41 5.76 -11.98 -6.09
C ARG A 41 5.97 -10.75 -5.22
N ILE A 42 4.94 -10.43 -4.46
CA ILE A 42 4.86 -9.21 -3.66
C ILE A 42 5.17 -9.54 -2.20
N VAL A 43 6.12 -8.80 -1.63
CA VAL A 43 6.34 -8.76 -0.18
C VAL A 43 5.73 -7.48 0.39
N SER A 44 4.83 -7.66 1.36
CA SER A 44 4.18 -6.58 2.11
C SER A 44 4.85 -6.38 3.46
N LEU A 45 5.39 -5.18 3.70
CA LEU A 45 6.06 -4.84 4.96
C LEU A 45 5.18 -4.05 5.94
N ALA A 46 3.85 -4.14 5.82
CA ALA A 46 2.91 -3.66 6.85
C ALA A 46 1.52 -4.32 6.76
N PRO A 47 0.79 -4.46 7.88
CA PRO A 47 -0.60 -4.94 7.87
C PRO A 47 -1.51 -4.17 6.90
N SER A 48 -1.47 -2.83 6.93
CA SER A 48 -2.26 -2.00 6.03
C SER A 48 -2.00 -2.27 4.55
N VAL A 49 -0.74 -2.52 4.17
CA VAL A 49 -0.38 -2.88 2.79
C VAL A 49 -0.92 -4.26 2.42
N THR A 50 -0.81 -5.22 3.34
CA THR A 50 -1.35 -6.57 3.14
C THR A 50 -2.85 -6.53 2.90
N GLU A 51 -3.59 -5.80 3.73
CA GLU A 51 -5.04 -5.65 3.58
C GLU A 51 -5.43 -5.03 2.24
N ILE A 52 -4.70 -4.01 1.78
CA ILE A 52 -4.94 -3.40 0.46
C ILE A 52 -4.76 -4.45 -0.66
N LEU A 53 -3.67 -5.21 -0.63
CA LEU A 53 -3.38 -6.24 -1.64
C LEU A 53 -4.46 -7.33 -1.66
N PHE A 54 -4.90 -7.79 -0.49
CA PHE A 54 -6.02 -8.72 -0.40
C PHE A 54 -7.33 -8.12 -0.92
N ALA A 55 -7.65 -6.88 -0.54
CA ALA A 55 -8.88 -6.20 -0.94
C ALA A 55 -8.99 -6.00 -2.46
N ILE A 56 -7.85 -5.94 -3.17
CA ILE A 56 -7.80 -5.83 -4.63
C ILE A 56 -7.52 -7.17 -5.34
N GLY A 57 -7.55 -8.28 -4.61
CA GLY A 57 -7.53 -9.63 -5.19
C GLY A 57 -6.15 -10.22 -5.49
N LEU A 58 -5.10 -9.84 -4.74
CA LEU A 58 -3.71 -10.29 -4.94
C LEU A 58 -3.30 -11.40 -3.96
N ASN A 59 -4.24 -12.23 -3.49
CA ASN A 59 -3.90 -13.26 -2.50
C ASN A 59 -2.73 -14.13 -2.97
N GLU A 60 -2.76 -14.62 -4.21
CA GLU A 60 -1.73 -15.55 -4.71
C GLU A 60 -0.38 -14.88 -4.93
N GLU A 61 -0.39 -13.59 -5.30
CA GLU A 61 0.82 -12.81 -5.54
C GLU A 61 1.53 -12.38 -4.26
N ILE A 62 0.86 -12.42 -3.09
CA ILE A 62 1.51 -12.15 -1.80
C ILE A 62 2.34 -13.35 -1.38
N VAL A 63 3.67 -13.19 -1.40
CA VAL A 63 4.64 -14.23 -1.03
C VAL A 63 5.26 -14.02 0.35
N GLY A 64 5.12 -12.83 0.92
CA GLY A 64 5.62 -12.54 2.26
C GLY A 64 4.91 -11.37 2.93
N VAL A 65 4.69 -11.48 4.23
CA VAL A 65 4.01 -10.47 5.05
C VAL A 65 4.72 -10.26 6.39
N THR A 66 4.32 -9.25 7.15
CA THR A 66 4.84 -9.04 8.50
C THR A 66 4.16 -9.97 9.52
N GLU A 67 4.78 -10.10 10.69
CA GLU A 67 4.26 -10.90 11.82
C GLU A 67 2.90 -10.40 12.31
N PHE A 68 2.57 -9.13 12.08
CA PHE A 68 1.31 -8.50 12.51
C PHE A 68 0.20 -8.58 11.46
N CYS A 69 0.44 -9.24 10.32
CA CYS A 69 -0.60 -9.41 9.31
C CYS A 69 -1.50 -10.58 9.67
N ASP A 70 -2.71 -10.27 10.14
CA ASP A 70 -3.72 -11.21 10.64
C ASP A 70 -5.07 -11.13 9.91
N TYR A 71 -5.28 -10.08 9.11
CA TYR A 71 -6.47 -9.85 8.29
C TYR A 71 -6.16 -9.71 6.78
N PRO A 72 -7.00 -10.27 5.89
CA PRO A 72 -8.01 -11.29 6.19
C PRO A 72 -7.34 -12.55 6.77
N PRO A 73 -8.08 -13.52 7.34
CA PRO A 73 -7.48 -14.69 8.00
C PRO A 73 -6.41 -15.42 7.16
N ALA A 74 -6.56 -15.46 5.83
CA ALA A 74 -5.58 -16.02 4.90
C ALA A 74 -4.19 -15.33 4.92
N ALA A 75 -4.08 -14.10 5.45
CA ALA A 75 -2.80 -13.43 5.64
C ALA A 75 -1.93 -14.10 6.73
N GLN A 76 -2.54 -14.83 7.65
CA GLN A 76 -1.84 -15.56 8.71
C GLN A 76 -1.00 -16.71 8.14
N ASP A 77 -1.47 -17.33 7.05
CA ASP A 77 -0.82 -18.46 6.37
C ASP A 77 0.37 -18.03 5.49
N LYS A 78 0.56 -16.73 5.27
CA LYS A 78 1.65 -16.20 4.44
C LYS A 78 2.99 -16.26 5.19
N PRO A 79 4.11 -16.55 4.48
CA PRO A 79 5.45 -16.50 5.06
C PRO A 79 5.74 -15.17 5.76
N LYS A 80 6.33 -15.25 6.96
CA LYS A 80 6.63 -14.07 7.77
C LYS A 80 8.06 -13.59 7.51
N VAL A 81 8.21 -12.31 7.17
CA VAL A 81 9.52 -11.69 6.90
C VAL A 81 9.97 -10.73 8.01
N GLY A 82 9.29 -10.72 9.15
CA GLY A 82 9.52 -9.78 10.26
C GLY A 82 8.74 -8.48 10.12
N TYR A 83 8.93 -7.55 11.05
CA TYR A 83 8.23 -6.25 11.09
C TYR A 83 9.17 -5.05 11.21
N ALA A 84 9.61 -4.70 12.43
CA ALA A 84 10.46 -3.53 12.67
C ALA A 84 11.89 -3.71 12.15
N ARG A 85 12.32 -4.97 12.02
CA ARG A 85 13.60 -5.37 11.40
C ARG A 85 13.33 -6.59 10.53
N PRO A 86 12.85 -6.39 9.28
CA PRO A 86 12.61 -7.50 8.39
C PRO A 86 13.87 -8.34 8.18
N ASN A 87 13.72 -9.66 8.17
CA ASN A 87 14.79 -10.58 7.85
C ASN A 87 15.05 -10.52 6.34
N LEU A 88 16.14 -9.86 5.94
CA LEU A 88 16.48 -9.66 4.53
C LEU A 88 16.75 -11.00 3.81
N GLU A 89 17.37 -11.98 4.48
CA GLU A 89 17.65 -13.28 3.86
C GLU A 89 16.34 -14.02 3.55
N ALA A 90 15.41 -14.03 4.51
CA ALA A 90 14.08 -14.60 4.31
C ALA A 90 13.30 -13.85 3.22
N LEU A 91 13.37 -12.52 3.18
CA LEU A 91 12.74 -11.70 2.15
C LEU A 91 13.29 -12.03 0.76
N VAL A 92 14.61 -12.10 0.60
CA VAL A 92 15.26 -12.37 -0.69
C VAL A 92 15.02 -13.79 -1.15
N ALA A 93 14.98 -14.77 -0.23
CA ALA A 93 14.65 -16.17 -0.53
C ALA A 93 13.23 -16.35 -1.10
N LEU A 94 12.34 -15.38 -0.89
CA LEU A 94 11.01 -15.36 -1.51
C LEU A 94 11.03 -14.79 -2.94
N GLU A 95 12.19 -14.39 -3.47
CA GLU A 95 12.36 -13.87 -4.82
C GLU A 95 11.29 -12.81 -5.21
N PRO A 96 11.11 -11.74 -4.43
CA PRO A 96 10.08 -10.76 -4.73
C PRO A 96 10.44 -9.92 -5.96
N ASP A 97 9.43 -9.66 -6.79
CA ASP A 97 9.51 -8.70 -7.89
C ASP A 97 8.91 -7.33 -7.51
N LEU A 98 8.31 -7.23 -6.31
CA LEU A 98 7.93 -5.97 -5.68
C LEU A 98 7.97 -6.07 -4.14
N VAL A 99 8.53 -5.07 -3.49
CA VAL A 99 8.38 -4.81 -2.05
C VAL A 99 7.57 -3.53 -1.85
N ILE A 100 6.57 -3.56 -0.97
CA ILE A 100 5.81 -2.37 -0.60
C ILE A 100 5.96 -2.16 0.91
N ALA A 101 6.42 -0.97 1.29
CA ALA A 101 6.70 -0.63 2.68
C ALA A 101 6.23 0.78 3.04
N PRO A 102 5.72 1.01 4.25
CA PRO A 102 5.52 2.37 4.73
C PRO A 102 6.85 3.00 5.16
N GLN A 103 7.00 4.31 5.00
CA GLN A 103 8.20 5.05 5.38
C GLN A 103 8.50 4.89 6.88
N SER A 104 7.47 4.84 7.73
CA SER A 104 7.61 4.73 9.19
C SER A 104 8.33 3.46 9.65
N PHE A 105 8.29 2.39 8.85
CA PHE A 105 8.94 1.11 9.18
C PHE A 105 10.12 0.82 8.24
N LEU A 106 10.47 1.76 7.36
CA LEU A 106 11.61 1.61 6.47
C LEU A 106 12.88 2.14 7.13
N ARG A 107 13.79 1.23 7.44
CA ARG A 107 15.15 1.62 7.79
C ARG A 107 15.97 1.94 6.53
N THR A 108 16.81 2.96 6.61
CA THR A 108 17.69 3.39 5.50
C THR A 108 18.60 2.26 5.00
N ASP A 109 19.08 1.40 5.90
CA ASP A 109 19.94 0.27 5.56
C ASP A 109 19.20 -0.86 4.81
N LEU A 110 17.92 -1.09 5.12
CA LEU A 110 17.10 -2.07 4.39
C LEU A 110 16.88 -1.59 2.96
N LEU A 111 16.49 -0.33 2.79
CA LEU A 111 16.23 0.23 1.46
C LEU A 111 17.46 0.18 0.57
N ALA A 112 18.63 0.60 1.10
CA ALA A 112 19.88 0.55 0.35
C ALA A 112 20.24 -0.86 -0.11
N LYS A 113 19.99 -1.88 0.74
CA LYS A 113 20.24 -3.29 0.38
C LYS A 113 19.26 -3.79 -0.70
N LEU A 114 17.97 -3.46 -0.60
CA LEU A 114 16.98 -3.80 -1.63
C LEU A 114 17.33 -3.17 -2.99
N GLU A 115 17.80 -1.92 -2.98
CA GLU A 115 18.27 -1.22 -4.19
C GLU A 115 19.53 -1.87 -4.79
N GLN A 116 20.51 -2.26 -3.95
CA GLN A 116 21.70 -3.00 -4.39
C GLN A 116 21.34 -4.35 -5.04
N LEU A 117 20.33 -5.02 -4.50
CA LEU A 117 19.79 -6.27 -5.03
C LEU A 117 18.84 -6.06 -6.23
N LYS A 118 18.60 -4.80 -6.62
CA LYS A 118 17.69 -4.41 -7.71
C LYS A 118 16.25 -4.89 -7.52
N ILE A 119 15.81 -5.03 -6.27
CA ILE A 119 14.44 -5.41 -5.93
C ILE A 119 13.56 -4.14 -5.96
N PRO A 120 12.57 -4.02 -6.86
CA PRO A 120 11.69 -2.87 -6.94
C PRO A 120 10.97 -2.64 -5.62
N THR A 121 11.07 -1.43 -5.06
CA THR A 121 10.52 -1.10 -3.74
C THR A 121 9.71 0.20 -3.78
N VAL A 122 8.46 0.15 -3.31
CA VAL A 122 7.54 1.30 -3.22
C VAL A 122 7.39 1.74 -1.78
N ILE A 123 7.58 3.04 -1.53
CA ILE A 123 7.45 3.63 -0.19
C ILE A 123 6.20 4.48 -0.07
N LEU A 124 5.42 4.22 0.97
CA LEU A 124 4.15 4.90 1.27
C LEU A 124 4.28 5.69 2.58
N ASN A 125 3.78 6.91 2.61
CA ASN A 125 3.83 7.82 3.75
C ASN A 125 2.56 8.69 3.85
N PRO A 126 1.38 8.08 4.03
CA PRO A 126 0.13 8.83 3.99
C PRO A 126 0.05 9.82 5.17
N LYS A 127 -0.36 11.06 4.87
CA LYS A 127 -0.60 12.12 5.87
C LYS A 127 -2.08 12.45 6.02
N SER A 128 -2.89 12.05 5.04
CA SER A 128 -4.32 12.30 4.98
C SER A 128 -5.11 11.05 4.55
N LEU A 129 -6.43 11.10 4.72
CA LEU A 129 -7.34 10.08 4.20
C LEU A 129 -7.30 10.02 2.67
N GLU A 130 -7.14 11.16 2.00
CA GLU A 130 -7.02 11.18 0.54
C GLU A 130 -5.70 10.53 0.08
N ASP A 131 -4.59 10.68 0.82
CA ASP A 131 -3.35 9.96 0.52
C ASP A 131 -3.55 8.45 0.61
N ILE A 132 -4.28 7.96 1.62
CA ILE A 132 -4.60 6.53 1.74
C ILE A 132 -5.38 6.05 0.52
N LEU A 133 -6.39 6.80 0.06
CA LEU A 133 -7.13 6.46 -1.16
C LEU A 133 -6.23 6.51 -2.41
N ALA A 134 -5.34 7.50 -2.49
CA ALA A 134 -4.38 7.63 -3.57
C ALA A 134 -3.38 6.46 -3.58
N HIS A 135 -2.95 5.97 -2.42
CA HIS A 135 -2.07 4.81 -2.29
C HIS A 135 -2.74 3.51 -2.73
N ILE A 136 -4.00 3.28 -2.36
CA ILE A 136 -4.77 2.13 -2.86
C ILE A 136 -4.81 2.16 -4.40
N ARG A 137 -5.07 3.33 -4.99
CA ARG A 137 -5.07 3.51 -6.46
C ARG A 137 -3.68 3.36 -7.08
N LEU A 138 -2.64 3.86 -6.43
CA LEU A 138 -1.24 3.71 -6.87
C LEU A 138 -0.86 2.22 -6.91
N ILE A 139 -1.11 1.49 -5.82
CA ILE A 139 -0.88 0.05 -5.74
C ILE A 139 -1.66 -0.66 -6.84
N GLY A 140 -2.96 -0.38 -6.98
CA GLY A 140 -3.79 -0.93 -8.07
C GLY A 140 -3.21 -0.70 -9.46
N ARG A 141 -2.66 0.48 -9.76
CA ARG A 141 -1.99 0.74 -11.05
C ARG A 141 -0.71 -0.08 -11.20
N ILE A 142 0.11 -0.18 -10.16
CA ILE A 142 1.36 -0.94 -10.18
C ILE A 142 1.07 -2.43 -10.46
N VAL A 143 0.11 -3.01 -9.74
CA VAL A 143 -0.21 -4.45 -9.80
C VAL A 143 -1.26 -4.82 -10.86
N GLY A 144 -1.74 -3.86 -11.65
CA GLY A 144 -2.69 -4.12 -12.74
C GLY A 144 -4.12 -4.43 -12.27
N ARG A 145 -4.52 -3.89 -11.11
CA ARG A 145 -5.87 -3.99 -10.51
C ARG A 145 -6.53 -2.63 -10.33
N GLN A 146 -6.50 -1.80 -11.37
CA GLN A 146 -7.02 -0.43 -11.33
C GLN A 146 -8.52 -0.39 -11.03
N ALA A 147 -9.28 -1.33 -11.60
CA ALA A 147 -10.73 -1.37 -11.44
C ALA A 147 -11.12 -1.75 -10.01
N GLU A 148 -10.47 -2.77 -9.44
CA GLU A 148 -10.67 -3.25 -8.08
C GLU A 148 -10.24 -2.18 -7.07
N ALA A 149 -9.09 -1.53 -7.27
CA ALA A 149 -8.65 -0.40 -6.44
C ALA A 149 -9.64 0.79 -6.51
N LEU A 150 -10.21 1.07 -7.69
CA LEU A 150 -11.24 2.10 -7.83
C LEU A 150 -12.51 1.73 -7.06
N GLN A 151 -12.96 0.47 -7.15
CA GLN A 151 -14.12 -0.01 -6.39
C GLN A 151 -13.91 0.13 -4.88
N VAL A 152 -12.75 -0.31 -4.36
CA VAL A 152 -12.41 -0.18 -2.94
C VAL A 152 -12.44 1.29 -2.51
N THR A 153 -11.78 2.18 -3.27
CA THR A 153 -11.72 3.60 -2.89
C THR A 153 -13.06 4.32 -2.99
N GLU A 154 -13.90 4.00 -3.96
CA GLU A 154 -15.24 4.59 -4.06
C GLU A 154 -16.19 4.05 -2.99
N ALA A 155 -16.07 2.78 -2.60
CA ALA A 155 -16.79 2.23 -1.45
C ALA A 155 -16.40 2.94 -0.14
N MET A 156 -15.10 3.16 0.09
CA MET A 156 -14.61 3.93 1.24
C MET A 156 -15.17 5.35 1.21
N ARG A 157 -15.09 6.06 0.07
CA ARG A 157 -15.65 7.41 -0.07
C ARG A 157 -17.16 7.46 0.19
N GLY A 158 -17.92 6.49 -0.31
CA GLY A 158 -19.34 6.36 -0.05
C GLY A 158 -19.66 6.26 1.44
N ARG A 159 -18.91 5.42 2.16
CA ARG A 159 -19.03 5.29 3.62
C ARG A 159 -18.69 6.59 4.35
N MET A 160 -17.62 7.28 3.96
CA MET A 160 -17.23 8.57 4.55
C MET A 160 -18.33 9.62 4.35
N ARG A 161 -18.87 9.77 3.13
CA ARG A 161 -19.97 10.70 2.84
C ARG A 161 -21.22 10.41 3.67
N THR A 162 -21.56 9.12 3.79
CA THR A 162 -22.72 8.66 4.57
C THR A 162 -22.54 8.98 6.05
N LEU A 163 -21.33 8.82 6.58
CA LEU A 163 -21.01 9.16 7.95
C LEU A 163 -21.12 10.67 8.19
N SER A 164 -20.49 11.49 7.34
CA SER A 164 -20.55 12.94 7.43
C SER A 164 -21.99 13.47 7.38
N SER A 165 -22.85 12.90 6.52
CA SER A 165 -24.26 13.33 6.44
C SER A 165 -25.06 12.96 7.69
N ARG A 166 -24.79 11.79 8.30
CA ARG A 166 -25.49 11.34 9.52
C ARG A 166 -25.10 12.13 10.76
N LEU A 167 -23.88 12.64 10.80
CA LEU A 167 -23.35 13.39 11.93
C LEU A 167 -23.54 14.90 11.80
N ALA A 168 -24.04 15.38 10.66
CA ALA A 168 -24.27 16.80 10.42
C ALA A 168 -25.23 17.39 11.47
N GLY A 169 -24.81 18.49 12.11
CA GLY A 169 -25.60 19.19 13.11
C GLY A 169 -25.60 18.54 14.51
N LEU A 170 -24.97 17.38 14.70
CA LEU A 170 -24.79 16.80 16.02
C LEU A 170 -23.70 17.55 16.80
N GLN A 171 -23.82 17.53 18.13
CA GLN A 171 -22.77 18.02 19.01
C GLN A 171 -21.52 17.13 18.89
N ARG A 172 -20.35 17.76 18.79
CA ARG A 172 -19.08 17.06 18.65
C ARG A 172 -18.53 16.69 20.03
N PRO A 173 -18.41 15.40 20.39
CA PRO A 173 -17.78 15.04 21.65
C PRO A 173 -16.29 15.39 21.61
N ARG A 174 -15.76 15.88 22.73
CA ARG A 174 -14.32 16.08 22.91
C ARG A 174 -13.62 14.74 22.98
N VAL A 175 -12.56 14.55 22.19
CA VAL A 175 -11.82 13.29 22.05
C VAL A 175 -10.34 13.52 22.33
N LEU A 176 -9.77 12.68 23.20
CA LEU A 176 -8.34 12.46 23.30
C LEU A 176 -8.02 11.06 22.75
N TYR A 177 -7.21 11.00 21.69
CA TYR A 177 -6.72 9.72 21.18
C TYR A 177 -5.38 9.39 21.83
N VAL A 178 -5.31 8.34 22.64
CA VAL A 178 -4.07 7.90 23.30
C VAL A 178 -3.40 6.86 22.41
N LEU A 179 -2.41 7.29 21.61
CA LEU A 179 -1.67 6.41 20.69
C LEU A 179 -0.65 5.55 21.46
N ASN A 180 -0.03 6.12 22.49
CA ASN A 180 0.87 5.44 23.39
C ASN A 180 0.71 6.03 24.79
N SER A 181 0.79 5.20 25.83
CA SER A 181 0.61 5.66 27.21
C SER A 181 1.92 6.06 27.89
N GLN A 182 3.06 5.50 27.47
CA GLN A 182 4.37 5.76 28.08
C GLN A 182 5.48 5.80 27.01
N PRO A 183 5.98 6.98 26.61
CA PRO A 183 5.46 8.31 26.96
C PRO A 183 4.04 8.52 26.40
N LEU A 184 3.26 9.39 27.04
CA LEU A 184 1.92 9.73 26.56
C LEU A 184 2.01 10.47 25.22
N ILE A 185 1.58 9.79 24.15
CA ILE A 185 1.56 10.31 22.79
C ILE A 185 0.11 10.37 22.34
N THR A 186 -0.30 11.55 21.87
CA THR A 186 -1.62 11.75 21.26
C THR A 186 -1.48 12.07 19.78
N VAL A 187 -2.58 12.52 19.17
CA VAL A 187 -2.73 12.78 17.75
C VAL A 187 -3.02 14.26 17.59
N GLY A 188 -2.23 14.94 16.77
CA GLY A 188 -2.40 16.37 16.46
C GLY A 188 -2.60 16.62 14.97
N PRO A 189 -2.60 17.91 14.56
CA PRO A 189 -2.74 18.34 13.17
C PRO A 189 -1.71 17.69 12.22
N GLY A 190 -2.14 17.42 10.98
CA GLY A 190 -1.28 16.83 9.95
C GLY A 190 -1.14 15.30 10.01
N SER A 191 -1.94 14.63 10.85
CA SER A 191 -2.08 13.17 10.87
C SER A 191 -3.39 12.73 10.20
N PHE A 192 -3.41 11.56 9.57
CA PHE A 192 -4.66 11.00 9.07
C PHE A 192 -5.60 10.58 10.21
N ILE A 193 -5.06 10.27 11.40
CA ILE A 193 -5.86 9.91 12.58
C ILE A 193 -6.67 11.12 13.06
N GLN A 194 -6.11 12.34 12.98
CA GLN A 194 -6.89 13.57 13.23
C GLN A 194 -8.10 13.65 12.30
N GLN A 195 -7.89 13.42 11.00
CA GLN A 195 -8.98 13.44 10.02
C GLN A 195 -10.02 12.34 10.30
N LEU A 196 -9.62 11.19 10.83
CA LEU A 196 -10.55 10.14 11.27
C LEU A 196 -11.40 10.59 12.46
N ILE A 197 -10.80 11.24 13.47
CA ILE A 197 -11.52 11.79 14.62
C ILE A 197 -12.57 12.79 14.13
N GLU A 198 -12.16 13.72 13.26
CA GLU A 198 -13.04 14.75 12.72
C GLU A 198 -14.16 14.18 11.85
N LEU A 199 -13.84 13.20 11.00
CA LEU A 199 -14.79 12.50 10.15
C LEU A 199 -15.83 11.73 10.97
N ALA A 200 -15.42 11.18 12.11
CA ALA A 200 -16.31 10.52 13.08
C ALA A 200 -17.10 11.52 13.95
N GLY A 201 -16.98 12.83 13.70
CA GLY A 201 -17.71 13.87 14.42
C GLY A 201 -17.06 14.29 15.75
N GLY A 202 -15.85 13.84 16.05
CA GLY A 202 -15.12 14.20 17.26
C GLY A 202 -14.49 15.58 17.17
N ASP A 203 -14.34 16.25 18.32
CA ASP A 203 -13.52 17.43 18.50
C ASP A 203 -12.21 17.02 19.18
N ASN A 204 -11.10 17.00 18.44
CA ASN A 204 -9.82 16.58 19.00
C ASN A 204 -9.28 17.64 19.96
N ILE A 205 -9.08 17.26 21.22
CA ILE A 205 -8.58 18.20 22.23
C ILE A 205 -7.13 18.62 22.02
N ALA A 206 -6.38 17.91 21.17
CA ALA A 206 -5.01 18.24 20.79
C ALA A 206 -4.90 18.90 19.40
N ALA A 207 -6.00 19.51 18.90
CA ALA A 207 -6.04 20.17 17.59
C ALA A 207 -5.14 21.42 17.48
N ASP A 208 -4.67 21.97 18.60
CA ASP A 208 -3.73 23.09 18.70
C ASP A 208 -2.26 22.65 18.82
N ALA A 209 -1.99 21.34 18.82
CA ALA A 209 -0.63 20.84 18.87
C ALA A 209 0.18 21.19 17.61
N HIS A 210 1.48 21.34 17.78
CA HIS A 210 2.41 21.74 16.71
C HIS A 210 3.04 20.54 15.97
N ALA A 211 2.55 19.32 16.22
CA ALA A 211 3.07 18.09 15.61
C ALA A 211 1.94 17.07 15.36
N PRO A 212 2.08 16.16 14.37
CA PRO A 212 1.10 15.10 14.12
C PRO A 212 0.94 14.09 15.26
N TYR A 213 2.02 13.85 16.02
CA TYR A 213 2.06 12.91 17.14
C TYR A 213 2.77 13.53 18.35
N PRO A 214 2.16 14.53 19.01
CA PRO A 214 2.79 15.25 20.10
C PRO A 214 2.89 14.37 21.34
N ARG A 215 3.96 14.55 22.11
CA ARG A 215 4.03 14.07 23.49
C ARG A 215 3.32 15.10 24.37
N ILE A 216 2.40 14.62 25.19
CA ILE A 216 1.71 15.44 26.19
C ILE A 216 1.97 14.85 27.57
N ASN A 217 1.75 15.66 28.60
CA ASN A 217 1.76 15.26 30.00
C ASN A 217 0.31 15.04 30.49
N MET A 218 0.16 14.64 31.76
CA MET A 218 -1.15 14.38 32.36
C MET A 218 -1.85 15.68 32.79
N GLU A 219 -1.07 16.72 33.11
CA GLU A 219 -1.52 18.06 33.52
C GLU A 219 -1.79 18.98 32.32
#